data_AF-A0AA86GTC8-F1
#
_entry.id   AF-A0AA86GTC8-F1
#
_cell.length_a   1.000
_cell.length_b   1.000
_cell.length_c   1.000
_cell.angle_alpha   90.00
_cell.angle_beta   90.00
_cell.angle_gamma   90.00
#
_symmetry.space_group_name_H-M   'P 1'
#
loop_
_entity.id
_entity.type
_entity.pdbx_description
1 polymer ?
#
loop_
_entity_poly.entity_id
_entity_poly.type
_entity_poly.pdbx_seq_one_letter_code
_entity_poly.pdbx_strand_id
1 'polypeptide(L)'
;MDFIKGLWRDLRARPVDTLVRWQEQRFLWLLMAIAMGGLIILAHSFFQIYLYMAPCEQCVYIRYAMFVMVIGGVIAAINPKNIVLKLIGCIAAFYGSIMGIKFSIKLNGIHHAVHNADPDSLFGVQGCSTDPTFPFNLPLAEWAPEWFKPTGDCGYDAPIVPDGVTLSSVQQWFVDLYQQSEGWYLLPP
;
A
#
# COMPACT_ATOMS: atom_id res chain seq x y z
N MET A 1 -26.13 -13.63 -2.66
CA MET A 1 -26.08 -13.77 -1.19
C MET A 1 -25.92 -15.22 -0.71
N ASP A 2 -26.50 -16.21 -1.40
CA ASP A 2 -26.44 -17.61 -0.95
C ASP A 2 -25.05 -18.25 -1.05
N PHE A 3 -24.26 -17.84 -2.05
CA PHE A 3 -22.86 -18.24 -2.18
C PHE A 3 -22.00 -17.82 -0.97
N ILE A 4 -22.17 -16.58 -0.49
CA ILE A 4 -21.42 -16.03 0.65
C ILE A 4 -21.84 -16.71 1.96
N LYS A 5 -23.15 -16.94 2.14
CA LYS A 5 -23.68 -17.67 3.31
C LYS A 5 -23.15 -19.11 3.35
N GLY A 6 -23.04 -19.77 2.19
CA GLY A 6 -22.41 -21.09 2.06
C GLY A 6 -20.92 -21.09 2.42
N LEU A 7 -20.15 -20.12 1.91
CA LEU A 7 -18.73 -19.94 2.24
C LEU A 7 -18.50 -19.81 3.75
N TRP A 8 -19.32 -19.00 4.41
CA TRP A 8 -19.16 -18.69 5.84
C TRP A 8 -19.53 -19.88 6.73
N ARG A 9 -20.54 -20.65 6.34
CA ARG A 9 -20.92 -21.90 7.03
C ARG A 9 -19.81 -22.95 6.95
N ASP A 10 -19.24 -23.14 5.76
CA ASP A 10 -18.18 -24.12 5.52
C ASP A 10 -16.90 -23.77 6.29
N LEU A 11 -16.52 -22.48 6.29
CA LEU A 11 -15.38 -21.98 7.07
C LEU A 11 -15.56 -22.21 8.57
N ARG A 12 -16.77 -22.03 9.11
CA ARG A 12 -17.06 -22.27 10.53
C ARG A 12 -17.04 -23.75 10.90
N ALA A 13 -17.48 -24.63 9.99
CA ALA A 13 -17.57 -26.06 10.26
C ALA A 13 -16.23 -26.79 10.10
N ARG A 14 -15.45 -26.47 9.07
CA ARG A 14 -14.16 -27.10 8.75
C ARG A 14 -13.18 -26.05 8.19
N PRO A 15 -12.52 -25.28 9.08
CA PRO A 15 -11.74 -24.12 8.65
C PRO A 15 -10.54 -24.50 7.78
N VAL A 16 -9.74 -25.49 8.21
CA VAL A 16 -8.51 -25.87 7.50
C VAL A 16 -8.80 -26.43 6.12
N ASP A 17 -9.69 -27.43 6.02
CA ASP A 17 -10.07 -28.05 4.75
C ASP A 17 -10.66 -27.03 3.77
N THR A 18 -11.46 -26.08 4.28
CA THR A 18 -12.06 -25.02 3.47
C THR A 18 -11.01 -24.07 2.93
N LEU A 19 -10.03 -23.67 3.76
CA LEU A 19 -8.93 -22.80 3.34
C LEU A 19 -8.04 -23.48 2.30
N VAL A 20 -7.68 -24.75 2.48
CA VAL A 20 -6.90 -25.50 1.48
C VAL A 20 -7.66 -25.57 0.16
N ARG A 21 -8.95 -25.91 0.20
CA ARG A 21 -9.81 -25.94 -0.99
C ARG A 21 -9.89 -24.59 -1.70
N TRP A 22 -9.97 -23.49 -0.96
CA TRP A 22 -10.02 -22.15 -1.56
C TRP A 22 -8.64 -21.72 -2.12
N GLN A 23 -7.54 -22.12 -1.49
CA GLN A 23 -6.19 -21.87 -2.02
C GLN A 23 -5.92 -22.63 -3.32
N GLU A 24 -6.56 -23.78 -3.52
CA GLU A 24 -6.52 -24.52 -4.79
C GLU A 24 -7.38 -23.89 -5.90
N GLN A 25 -8.19 -22.88 -5.56
CA GLN A 25 -8.96 -22.10 -6.53
C GLN A 25 -8.26 -20.79 -6.86
N ARG A 26 -8.46 -20.32 -8.11
CA ARG A 26 -7.89 -19.04 -8.57
C ARG A 26 -8.49 -17.82 -7.87
N PHE A 27 -9.68 -17.97 -7.30
CA PHE A 27 -10.48 -16.87 -6.77
C PHE A 27 -9.74 -16.07 -5.70
N LEU A 28 -9.15 -16.72 -4.68
CA LEU A 28 -8.44 -16.01 -3.61
C LEU A 28 -7.20 -15.26 -4.13
N TRP A 29 -6.44 -15.88 -5.03
CA TRP A 29 -5.24 -15.30 -5.61
C TRP A 29 -5.55 -14.07 -6.47
N LEU A 30 -6.60 -14.15 -7.29
CA LEU A 30 -7.08 -13.02 -8.08
C LEU A 30 -7.68 -11.93 -7.21
N LEU A 31 -8.42 -12.28 -6.16
CA LEU A 31 -8.96 -11.32 -5.21
C LEU A 31 -7.84 -10.51 -4.56
N MET A 32 -6.76 -11.18 -4.11
CA MET A 32 -5.59 -10.51 -3.56
C MET A 32 -4.92 -9.58 -4.59
N ALA A 33 -4.67 -10.07 -5.81
CA ALA A 33 -4.05 -9.27 -6.86
C ALA A 33 -4.88 -8.04 -7.25
N ILE A 34 -6.21 -8.20 -7.37
CA ILE A 34 -7.13 -7.11 -7.69
C ILE A 34 -7.21 -6.12 -6.54
N ALA A 35 -7.32 -6.59 -5.29
CA ALA A 35 -7.40 -5.71 -4.13
C ALA A 35 -6.12 -4.88 -3.96
N MET A 36 -4.95 -5.52 -3.98
CA MET A 36 -3.67 -4.81 -3.83
C MET A 36 -3.37 -3.91 -5.03
N GLY A 37 -3.63 -4.38 -6.26
CA GLY A 37 -3.47 -3.57 -7.47
C GLY A 37 -4.40 -2.36 -7.50
N GLY A 38 -5.65 -2.53 -7.06
CA GLY A 38 -6.61 -1.45 -6.93
C GLY A 38 -6.17 -0.37 -5.95
N LEU A 39 -5.62 -0.77 -4.80
CA LEU A 39 -5.06 0.17 -3.82
C LEU A 39 -3.86 0.94 -4.37
N ILE A 40 -2.96 0.28 -5.12
CA ILE A 40 -1.82 0.94 -5.78
C ILE A 40 -2.31 2.01 -6.76
N ILE A 41 -3.27 1.66 -7.63
CA ILE A 41 -3.83 2.57 -8.62
C ILE A 41 -4.53 3.74 -7.92
N LEU A 42 -5.31 3.47 -6.87
CA LEU A 42 -5.97 4.53 -6.09
C LEU A 42 -4.94 5.47 -5.46
N ALA A 43 -3.91 4.93 -4.78
CA ALA A 43 -2.83 5.69 -4.18
C ALA A 43 -2.10 6.59 -5.19
N HIS A 44 -1.89 6.08 -6.40
CA HIS A 44 -1.15 6.81 -7.43
C HIS A 44 -2.03 7.82 -8.19
N SER A 45 -3.14 7.38 -8.76
CA SER A 45 -3.98 8.23 -9.61
C SER A 45 -4.78 9.27 -8.82
N PHE A 46 -5.32 8.89 -7.66
CA PHE A 46 -6.15 9.81 -6.86
C PHE A 46 -5.30 10.64 -5.90
N PHE A 47 -4.56 10.00 -5.00
CA PHE A 47 -3.83 10.75 -3.97
C PHE A 47 -2.60 11.48 -4.53
N GLN A 48 -1.73 10.78 -5.27
CA GLN A 48 -0.50 11.40 -5.79
C GLN A 48 -0.75 12.38 -6.94
N ILE A 49 -1.52 12.00 -7.97
CA ILE A 49 -1.73 12.85 -9.15
C ILE A 49 -2.88 13.86 -8.94
N TYR A 50 -4.07 13.40 -8.53
CA TYR A 50 -5.25 14.27 -8.47
C TYR A 50 -5.26 15.20 -7.25
N LEU A 51 -4.74 14.77 -6.10
CA LEU A 51 -4.67 15.59 -4.88
C LEU A 51 -3.28 16.20 -4.61
N TYR A 52 -2.28 15.94 -5.46
CA TYR A 52 -0.91 16.46 -5.27
C TYR A 52 -0.28 16.07 -3.93
N MET A 53 -0.53 14.86 -3.44
CA MET A 53 0.15 14.33 -2.25
C MET A 53 1.47 13.66 -2.66
N ALA A 54 2.59 14.24 -2.24
CA ALA A 54 3.91 13.73 -2.59
C ALA A 54 4.21 12.41 -1.85
N PRO A 55 4.58 11.31 -2.54
CA PRO A 55 4.95 10.07 -1.87
C PRO A 55 6.29 10.23 -1.13
N CYS A 56 6.31 9.81 0.14
CA CYS A 56 7.53 9.68 0.91
C CYS A 56 8.22 8.31 0.72
N GLU A 57 9.42 8.15 1.27
CA GLU A 57 10.20 6.91 1.17
C GLU A 57 9.43 5.68 1.66
N GLN A 58 8.76 5.79 2.82
CA GLN A 58 8.00 4.66 3.38
C GLN A 58 6.77 4.33 2.55
N CYS A 59 6.08 5.33 1.98
CA CYS A 59 4.95 5.13 1.07
C CYS A 59 5.37 4.35 -0.19
N VAL A 60 6.53 4.67 -0.75
CA VAL A 60 7.10 3.93 -1.89
C VAL A 60 7.41 2.48 -1.52
N TYR A 61 7.95 2.22 -0.32
CA TYR A 61 8.21 0.86 0.14
C TYR A 61 6.92 0.05 0.39
N ILE A 62 5.87 0.68 0.90
CA ILE A 62 4.54 0.07 1.05
C ILE A 62 3.99 -0.30 -0.33
N ARG A 63 4.10 0.61 -1.30
CA ARG A 63 3.67 0.36 -2.69
C ARG A 63 4.44 -0.80 -3.32
N TYR A 64 5.75 -0.86 -3.12
CA TYR A 64 6.56 -2.01 -3.54
C TYR A 64 6.08 -3.32 -2.91
N ALA A 65 5.80 -3.34 -1.61
CA ALA A 65 5.30 -4.52 -0.93
C ALA A 65 3.96 -5.00 -1.52
N MET A 66 3.05 -4.07 -1.84
CA MET A 66 1.79 -4.38 -2.54
C MET A 66 2.03 -4.92 -3.95
N PHE A 67 2.98 -4.37 -4.72
CA PHE A 67 3.36 -4.90 -6.03
C PHE A 67 3.85 -6.34 -5.95
N VAL A 68 4.67 -6.67 -4.93
CA VAL A 68 5.11 -8.06 -4.69
C VAL A 68 3.91 -8.98 -4.47
N MET A 69 2.91 -8.55 -3.70
CA MET A 69 1.67 -9.33 -3.51
C MET A 69 0.88 -9.48 -4.81
N VAL A 70 0.76 -8.44 -5.63
CA VAL A 70 0.08 -8.52 -6.94
C VAL A 70 0.77 -9.55 -7.83
N ILE A 71 2.09 -9.47 -7.98
CA ILE A 71 2.87 -10.40 -8.80
C ILE A 71 2.73 -11.83 -8.26
N GLY A 72 2.86 -12.03 -6.95
CA GLY A 72 2.67 -13.33 -6.31
C GLY A 72 1.27 -13.91 -6.52
N GLY A 73 0.23 -13.07 -6.42
CA GLY A 73 -1.16 -13.45 -6.68
C GLY A 73 -1.39 -13.88 -8.12
N VAL A 74 -0.86 -13.13 -9.09
CA VAL A 74 -0.94 -13.49 -10.51
C VAL A 74 -0.22 -14.81 -10.78
N ILE A 75 1.00 -15.00 -10.26
CA ILE A 75 1.78 -16.24 -10.44
C ILE A 75 1.02 -17.45 -9.90
N ALA A 76 0.49 -17.38 -8.68
CA ALA A 76 -0.27 -18.49 -8.10
C ALA A 76 -1.61 -18.71 -8.81
N ALA A 77 -2.23 -17.67 -9.36
CA ALA A 77 -3.48 -17.79 -10.11
C ALA A 77 -3.32 -18.56 -11.45
N ILE A 78 -2.12 -18.61 -12.05
CA ILE A 78 -1.89 -19.35 -13.31
C ILE A 78 -2.26 -20.82 -13.14
N ASN A 79 -1.70 -21.49 -12.13
CA ASN A 79 -2.05 -22.86 -11.79
C ASN A 79 -1.94 -23.08 -10.26
N PRO A 80 -3.03 -22.81 -9.50
CA PRO A 80 -3.03 -22.91 -8.04
C PRO A 80 -2.87 -24.35 -7.51
N LYS A 81 -3.05 -25.36 -8.37
CA LYS A 81 -2.78 -26.77 -8.04
C LYS A 81 -1.30 -27.12 -8.09
N ASN A 82 -0.49 -26.34 -8.82
CA ASN A 82 0.96 -26.52 -8.82
C ASN A 82 1.55 -26.00 -7.51
N ILE A 83 2.15 -26.91 -6.73
CA ILE A 83 2.74 -26.62 -5.42
C ILE A 83 3.80 -25.52 -5.49
N VAL A 84 4.60 -25.49 -6.56
CA VAL A 84 5.68 -24.49 -6.72
C VAL A 84 5.10 -23.08 -6.89
N LEU A 85 4.15 -22.90 -7.82
CA LEU A 85 3.52 -21.59 -8.05
C LEU A 85 2.74 -21.11 -6.83
N LYS A 86 2.05 -22.04 -6.16
CA LYS A 86 1.35 -21.76 -4.90
C LYS A 86 2.31 -21.29 -3.81
N LEU A 87 3.47 -21.96 -3.67
CA LEU A 87 4.48 -21.58 -2.69
C LEU A 87 5.05 -20.19 -2.98
N ILE A 88 5.34 -19.87 -4.24
CA ILE A 88 5.80 -18.53 -4.65
C ILE A 88 4.75 -17.47 -4.28
N GLY A 89 3.48 -17.72 -4.59
CA GLY A 89 2.39 -16.81 -4.22
C GLY A 89 2.25 -16.63 -2.71
N CYS A 90 2.33 -17.71 -1.94
CA CYS A 90 2.32 -17.66 -0.47
C CYS A 90 3.48 -16.82 0.07
N ILE A 91 4.72 -17.09 -0.39
CA ILE A 91 5.91 -16.35 0.06
C ILE A 91 5.75 -14.86 -0.25
N ALA A 92 5.33 -14.52 -1.47
CA ALA A 92 5.10 -13.14 -1.87
C ALA A 92 3.99 -12.46 -1.05
N ALA A 93 2.89 -13.17 -0.77
CA ALA A 93 1.81 -12.65 0.05
C ALA A 93 2.27 -12.34 1.48
N PHE A 94 2.97 -13.28 2.14
CA PHE A 94 3.47 -13.09 3.49
C PHE A 94 4.56 -12.02 3.55
N TYR A 95 5.52 -12.06 2.62
CA TYR A 95 6.58 -11.07 2.53
C TYR A 95 5.99 -9.66 2.35
N GLY A 96 5.09 -9.48 1.38
CA GLY A 96 4.44 -8.20 1.13
C GLY A 96 3.63 -7.71 2.33
N SER A 97 2.90 -8.60 3.01
CA SER A 97 2.12 -8.25 4.20
C SER A 97 3.00 -7.80 5.36
N ILE A 98 4.05 -8.57 5.67
CA ILE A 98 4.97 -8.28 6.78
C ILE A 98 5.73 -6.98 6.52
N MET A 99 6.28 -6.82 5.31
CA MET A 99 7.03 -5.62 4.95
C MET A 99 6.12 -4.39 4.89
N GLY A 100 4.92 -4.50 4.31
CA GLY A 100 3.93 -3.44 4.28
C GLY A 100 3.58 -2.95 5.69
N ILE A 101 3.25 -3.88 6.61
CA ILE A 101 2.97 -3.55 8.02
C ILE A 101 4.17 -2.87 8.69
N LYS A 102 5.38 -3.39 8.48
CA LYS A 102 6.60 -2.83 9.07
C LYS A 102 6.82 -1.38 8.64
N PHE A 103 6.65 -1.09 7.34
CA PHE A 103 6.80 0.26 6.80
C PHE A 103 5.66 1.18 7.25
N SER A 104 4.42 0.69 7.32
CA SER A 104 3.29 1.46 7.87
C SER A 104 3.50 1.82 9.34
N ILE A 105 3.99 0.90 10.16
CA ILE A 105 4.31 1.18 11.57
C ILE A 105 5.43 2.21 11.68
N LYS A 106 6.48 2.09 10.85
CA LYS A 106 7.58 3.07 10.82
C LYS A 106 7.06 4.46 10.42
N LEU A 107 6.24 4.55 9.38
CA LEU A 107 5.64 5.81 8.93
C LEU A 107 4.75 6.43 10.01
N ASN A 108 3.91 5.64 10.68
CA ASN A 108 3.09 6.09 11.81
C ASN A 108 3.95 6.62 12.97
N GLY A 109 5.05 5.95 13.29
CA GLY A 109 6.02 6.42 14.29
C GLY A 109 6.65 7.77 13.91
N ILE A 110 7.05 7.93 12.64
CA ILE A 110 7.59 9.20 12.13
C ILE A 110 6.54 10.30 12.19
N HIS A 111 5.32 10.04 11.71
CA HIS A 111 4.23 11.00 11.72
C HIS A 111 3.95 11.52 13.13
N HIS A 112 3.82 10.63 14.12
CA HIS A 112 3.64 11.06 15.51
C HIS A 112 4.84 11.85 16.03
N ALA A 113 6.07 11.42 15.75
CA ALA A 113 7.27 12.11 16.21
C ALA A 113 7.40 13.54 15.65
N VAL A 114 7.01 13.76 14.40
CA VAL A 114 7.05 15.07 13.72
C VAL A 114 5.96 16.01 14.24
N HIS A 115 4.78 15.50 14.59
CA HIS A 115 3.66 16.30 15.09
C HIS A 115 3.62 16.43 16.62
N ASN A 116 4.54 15.79 17.34
CA ASN A 116 4.70 15.98 18.77
C ASN A 116 5.47 17.28 19.06
N ALA A 117 5.04 18.00 20.10
CA ALA A 117 5.67 19.26 20.51
C ALA A 117 7.02 19.08 21.26
N ASP A 118 7.37 17.84 21.61
CA ASP A 118 8.58 17.51 22.36
C ASP A 118 9.77 17.28 21.40
N PRO A 119 10.82 18.12 21.41
CA PRO A 119 11.99 17.96 20.54
C PRO A 119 12.70 16.60 20.70
N ASP A 120 12.56 15.97 21.86
CA ASP A 120 13.17 14.66 22.14
C ASP A 120 12.46 13.52 21.40
N SER A 121 11.23 13.71 20.89
CA SER A 121 10.54 12.69 20.10
C SER A 121 11.12 12.50 18.70
N LEU A 122 11.87 13.50 18.19
CA LEU A 122 12.64 13.37 16.95
C LEU A 122 13.98 12.64 17.16
N PHE A 123 14.45 12.54 18.41
CA PHE A 123 15.73 11.91 18.72
C PHE A 123 15.63 10.39 18.55
N GLY A 124 16.31 9.85 17.53
CA GLY A 124 16.28 8.42 17.19
C GLY A 124 15.30 8.03 16.08
N VAL A 125 14.55 8.99 15.52
CA VAL A 125 13.76 8.78 14.32
C VAL A 125 14.67 8.93 13.11
N GLN A 126 14.96 7.83 12.43
CA GLN A 126 15.71 7.88 11.17
C GLN A 126 14.84 8.57 10.12
N GLY A 127 15.24 9.78 9.74
CA GLY A 127 14.63 10.56 8.66
C GLY A 127 14.58 9.76 7.35
N CYS A 128 13.67 10.16 6.47
CA CYS A 128 13.51 9.49 5.18
C CYS A 128 14.52 10.00 4.16
N SER A 129 15.01 9.07 3.33
CA SER A 129 15.92 9.37 2.22
C SER A 129 15.14 9.70 0.96
N THR A 130 15.64 10.64 0.16
CA THR A 130 15.16 10.90 -1.20
C THR A 130 15.59 9.81 -2.18
N ASP A 131 16.62 9.04 -1.83
CA ASP A 131 17.14 7.91 -2.60
C ASP A 131 16.77 6.59 -1.90
N PRO A 132 15.72 5.88 -2.36
CA PRO A 132 15.27 4.65 -1.74
C PRO A 132 16.16 3.45 -2.15
N THR A 133 16.33 2.51 -1.24
CA THR A 133 17.03 1.25 -1.49
C THR A 133 16.05 0.09 -1.51
N PHE A 134 15.95 -0.61 -2.64
CA PHE A 134 15.08 -1.78 -2.79
C PHE A 134 15.85 -3.09 -2.55
N PRO A 135 15.16 -4.18 -2.16
CA PRO A 135 15.76 -5.50 -2.08
C PRO A 135 16.50 -5.88 -3.35
N PHE A 136 17.62 -6.59 -3.21
CA PHE A 136 18.52 -6.96 -4.31
C PHE A 136 19.15 -5.77 -5.08
N ASN A 137 19.14 -4.56 -4.50
CA ASN A 137 19.64 -3.33 -5.12
C ASN A 137 19.02 -3.07 -6.50
N LEU A 138 17.72 -3.37 -6.65
CA LEU A 138 16.99 -3.09 -7.88
C LEU A 138 16.82 -1.58 -8.05
N PRO A 139 17.21 -0.99 -9.20
CA PRO A 139 17.11 0.45 -9.44
C PRO A 139 15.68 0.85 -9.86
N LEU A 140 14.68 0.49 -9.05
CA LEU A 140 13.26 0.73 -9.37
C LEU A 140 12.92 2.22 -9.45
N ALA A 141 13.57 3.05 -8.63
CA ALA A 141 13.43 4.50 -8.69
C ALA A 141 13.94 5.11 -10.01
N GLU A 142 14.88 4.45 -10.69
CA GLU A 142 15.38 4.88 -11.99
C GLU A 142 14.52 4.31 -13.13
N TRP A 143 14.09 3.04 -13.00
CA TRP A 143 13.27 2.37 -14.02
C TRP A 143 11.85 2.90 -14.11
N ALA A 144 11.23 3.23 -12.97
CA ALA A 144 9.86 3.71 -12.88
C ALA A 144 9.72 4.77 -11.76
N PRO A 145 10.31 5.96 -11.95
CA PRO A 145 10.37 7.02 -10.93
C PRO A 145 9.00 7.47 -10.45
N GLU A 146 8.02 7.55 -11.35
CA GLU A 146 6.65 7.92 -11.03
C GLU A 146 6.01 7.04 -9.93
N TRP A 147 6.42 5.77 -9.87
CA TRP A 147 5.91 4.79 -8.93
C TRP A 147 6.81 4.62 -7.70
N PHE A 148 8.13 4.72 -7.90
CA PHE A 148 9.13 4.28 -6.91
C PHE A 148 10.15 5.34 -6.51
N LYS A 149 9.99 6.60 -6.92
CA LYS A 149 10.83 7.70 -6.47
C LYS A 149 10.08 8.56 -5.44
N PRO A 150 10.62 8.74 -4.23
CA PRO A 150 10.08 9.67 -3.23
C PRO A 150 10.21 11.11 -3.74
N THR A 151 9.18 11.91 -3.48
CA THR A 151 9.18 13.35 -3.78
C THR A 151 8.74 14.20 -2.60
N GLY A 152 8.42 13.58 -1.46
CA GLY A 152 8.00 14.25 -0.22
C GLY A 152 8.70 13.68 1.00
N ASP A 153 8.61 14.44 2.09
CA ASP A 153 9.18 14.07 3.38
C ASP A 153 8.22 13.18 4.17
N CYS A 154 8.77 12.22 4.93
CA CYS A 154 7.93 11.35 5.75
C CYS A 154 7.32 12.13 6.92
N GLY A 155 6.02 11.92 7.13
CA GLY A 155 5.26 12.60 8.16
C GLY A 155 4.69 13.95 7.72
N TYR A 156 4.89 14.37 6.47
CA TYR A 156 4.19 15.51 5.88
C TYR A 156 3.33 15.03 4.70
N ASP A 157 2.11 14.61 5.02
CA ASP A 157 1.24 13.84 4.10
C ASP A 157 0.15 14.70 3.42
N ALA A 158 0.09 15.99 3.74
CA ALA A 158 -0.92 16.91 3.21
C ALA A 158 -0.72 17.21 1.70
N PRO A 159 -1.81 17.53 0.96
CA PRO A 159 -1.75 18.04 -0.41
C PRO A 159 -0.84 19.27 -0.57
N ILE A 160 0.02 19.29 -1.59
CA ILE A 160 0.83 20.47 -1.95
C ILE A 160 0.57 20.80 -3.42
N VAL A 161 -0.36 21.72 -3.65
CA VAL A 161 -0.76 22.14 -5.00
C VAL A 161 0.31 23.08 -5.59
N PRO A 162 0.84 22.80 -6.80
CA PRO A 162 1.82 23.68 -7.44
C PRO A 162 1.25 25.07 -7.76
N ASP A 163 2.11 26.10 -7.69
CA ASP A 163 1.74 27.47 -8.03
C ASP A 163 1.22 27.59 -9.47
N GLY A 164 0.11 28.33 -9.64
CA GLY A 164 -0.47 28.61 -10.95
C GLY A 164 -1.42 27.53 -11.49
N VAL A 165 -1.67 26.46 -10.75
CA VAL A 165 -2.68 25.45 -11.10
C VAL A 165 -4.07 25.89 -10.62
N THR A 166 -5.03 25.98 -11.55
CA THR A 166 -6.44 26.20 -11.21
C THR A 166 -7.15 24.86 -11.01
N LEU A 167 -7.67 24.64 -9.80
CA LEU A 167 -8.40 23.43 -9.46
C LEU A 167 -9.89 23.55 -9.82
N SER A 168 -10.51 22.42 -10.20
CA SER A 168 -11.98 22.35 -10.28
C SER A 168 -12.62 22.44 -8.88
N SER A 169 -13.87 22.89 -8.77
CA SER A 169 -14.54 23.03 -7.46
C SER A 169 -14.58 21.73 -6.65
N VAL A 170 -14.74 20.58 -7.32
CA VAL A 170 -14.73 19.26 -6.66
C VAL A 170 -13.33 18.89 -6.20
N GLN A 171 -12.32 19.11 -7.03
CA GLN A 171 -10.92 18.83 -6.69
C GLN A 171 -10.47 19.70 -5.53
N GLN A 172 -10.81 20.99 -5.55
CA GLN A 172 -10.52 21.93 -4.48
C GLN A 172 -11.18 21.50 -3.17
N TRP A 173 -12.44 21.07 -3.20
CA TRP A 173 -13.11 20.53 -2.00
C TRP A 173 -12.35 19.34 -1.40
N PHE A 174 -11.88 18.40 -2.22
CA PHE A 174 -11.07 17.28 -1.72
C PHE A 174 -9.72 17.75 -1.18
N VAL A 175 -9.01 18.62 -1.91
CA VAL A 175 -7.73 19.16 -1.47
C VAL A 175 -7.89 19.84 -0.11
N ASP A 176 -8.89 20.70 0.04
CA ASP A 176 -9.17 21.42 1.29
C ASP A 176 -9.51 20.43 2.43
N LEU A 177 -10.32 19.40 2.15
CA LEU A 177 -10.68 18.37 3.13
C LEU A 177 -9.46 17.61 3.65
N TYR A 178 -8.57 17.17 2.74
CA TYR A 178 -7.36 16.46 3.13
C TYR A 178 -6.32 17.39 3.75
N GLN A 179 -6.26 18.66 3.34
CA GLN A 179 -5.35 19.64 3.93
C GLN A 179 -5.75 20.00 5.37
N GLN A 180 -7.05 20.10 5.67
CA GLN A 180 -7.55 20.33 7.03
C GLN A 180 -7.30 19.16 8.00
N SER A 181 -7.13 17.95 7.46
CA SER A 181 -6.84 16.73 8.22
C SER A 181 -5.38 16.29 8.10
N GLU A 182 -4.50 17.19 7.64
CA GLU A 182 -3.06 16.97 7.47
C GLU A 182 -2.71 15.76 6.56
N GLY A 183 -3.65 15.32 5.73
CA GLY A 183 -3.50 14.20 4.80
C GLY A 183 -3.41 12.83 5.46
N TRP A 184 -3.53 12.74 6.79
CA TRP A 184 -3.23 11.50 7.53
C TRP A 184 -4.33 10.44 7.44
N TYR A 185 -5.59 10.87 7.45
CA TYR A 185 -6.74 9.96 7.46
C TYR A 185 -7.20 9.63 6.05
N LEU A 186 -7.39 8.33 5.75
CA LEU A 186 -7.97 7.88 4.48
C LEU A 186 -9.39 8.43 4.26
N LEU A 187 -10.14 8.59 5.34
CA LEU A 187 -11.46 9.24 5.36
C LEU A 187 -11.41 10.31 6.45
N PRO A 188 -11.13 11.56 6.10
CA PRO A 188 -11.12 12.69 7.03
C PRO A 188 -12.47 12.82 7.77
N PRO A 189 -12.45 13.18 9.07
CA PRO A 189 -13.66 13.38 9.87
C PRO A 189 -14.46 14.65 9.49
#